data_AF-A0A4V3AZR4-F1
#
_entry.id   AF-A0A4V3AZR4-F1
#
_cell.length_a   1.000
_cell.length_b   1.000
_cell.length_c   1.000
_cell.angle_alpha   90.00
_cell.angle_beta   90.00
_cell.angle_gamma   90.00
#
_symmetry.space_group_name_H-M   'P 1'
#
loop_
_entity.id
_entity.type
_entity.pdbx_description
1 polymer ?
#
loop_
_entity_poly.entity_id
_entity_poly.type
_entity_poly.pdbx_seq_one_letter_code
_entity_poly.pdbx_strand_id
1 'polypeptide(L)'
;MTLASPNIPVDDIQAHILLMRAIHKLQHDVQPGGIPYDTQSGVPQPSKSTLKFLDNAMHRRPNFLFRPQEIPPLDVLMVWHTYMLSPTAYYEDSLKALPALASLGGMPWALVVSCIDDKTWTFKHNSVQIMHWEKLTSLPFNREATTEAPAAAKLPQTSVDLLKAVLRQSLSLDNMLAEVAKFESAGNVQWITHAIREYDKYMRLPEGDYVPPLDVDIVWHTHQHSGMKYRDESLKIFGQFIGHDDSHSPTVIRRGRLLTTSALKAETTCTKTAEVTHGATLDSDARCLCGDCLGPPPTRPRPRPPVCPGPPSGCLRGPRPPSPEPRPTRDKYE
;
A
#
# COMPACT_ATOMS: atom_id res chain seq x y z
N MET A 1 13.45 26.20 -3.30
CA MET A 1 12.16 25.75 -2.75
C MET A 1 12.31 24.29 -2.38
N THR A 2 12.13 23.94 -1.11
CA THR A 2 12.07 22.54 -0.67
C THR A 2 10.84 21.90 -1.31
N LEU A 3 11.01 20.77 -2.00
CA LEU A 3 9.87 20.02 -2.54
C LEU A 3 8.97 19.58 -1.37
N ALA A 4 7.65 19.62 -1.56
CA ALA A 4 6.73 19.08 -0.57
C ALA A 4 7.00 17.58 -0.39
N SER A 5 6.97 17.08 0.84
CA SER A 5 7.16 15.67 1.18
C SER A 5 5.94 15.12 1.92
N PRO A 6 5.66 13.81 1.81
CA PRO A 6 4.54 13.19 2.51
C PRO A 6 4.79 13.22 4.02
N ASN A 7 3.75 13.56 4.79
CA ASN A 7 3.80 13.56 6.24
C ASN A 7 3.27 12.23 6.77
N ILE A 8 4.16 11.25 6.92
CA ILE A 8 3.84 9.94 7.47
C ILE A 8 4.39 9.90 8.90
N PRO A 9 3.54 9.98 9.95
CA PRO A 9 4.00 9.96 11.33
C PRO A 9 4.75 8.68 11.66
N VAL A 10 5.81 8.79 12.47
CA VAL A 10 6.55 7.63 12.99
C VAL A 10 5.61 6.70 13.76
N ASP A 11 4.68 7.27 14.53
CA ASP A 11 3.69 6.53 15.31
C ASP A 11 2.76 5.69 14.42
N ASP A 12 2.40 6.17 13.22
CA ASP A 12 1.57 5.43 12.27
C ASP A 12 2.33 4.23 11.69
N ILE A 13 3.64 4.37 11.43
CA ILE A 13 4.49 3.28 10.95
C ILE A 13 4.68 2.23 12.05
N GLN A 14 4.89 2.66 13.30
CA GLN A 14 4.94 1.76 14.45
C GLN A 14 3.61 1.03 14.68
N ALA A 15 2.50 1.74 14.55
CA ALA A 15 1.15 1.18 14.64
C ALA A 15 0.91 0.14 13.54
N HIS A 16 1.33 0.44 12.31
CA HIS A 16 1.25 -0.49 11.20
C HIS A 16 2.08 -1.75 11.45
N ILE A 17 3.32 -1.63 11.95
CA ILE A 17 4.16 -2.78 12.34
C ILE A 17 3.49 -3.63 13.42
N LEU A 18 2.87 -3.00 14.43
CA LEU A 18 2.15 -3.72 15.47
C LEU A 18 0.95 -4.49 14.92
N LEU A 19 0.18 -3.89 14.01
CA LEU A 19 -0.90 -4.59 13.31
C LEU A 19 -0.38 -5.75 12.46
N MET A 20 0.73 -5.56 11.73
CA MET A 20 1.37 -6.62 10.94
C MET A 20 1.76 -7.81 11.81
N ARG A 21 2.31 -7.58 13.01
CA ARG A 21 2.63 -8.64 13.99
C ARG A 21 1.39 -9.39 14.47
N ALA A 22 0.31 -8.68 14.77
CA ALA A 22 -0.95 -9.30 15.18
C ALA A 22 -1.57 -10.14 14.06
N ILE A 23 -1.59 -9.62 12.83
CA ILE A 23 -2.07 -10.34 11.64
C ILE A 23 -1.21 -11.58 11.39
N HIS A 24 0.11 -11.46 11.45
CA HIS A 24 1.05 -12.57 11.28
C HIS A 24 0.79 -13.67 12.31
N LYS A 25 0.66 -13.31 13.59
CA LYS A 25 0.29 -14.24 14.65
C LYS A 25 -1.05 -14.94 14.35
N LEU A 26 -2.08 -14.20 13.95
CA LEU A 26 -3.39 -14.77 13.61
C LEU A 26 -3.28 -15.80 12.47
N GLN A 27 -2.49 -15.50 11.43
CA GLN A 27 -2.28 -16.44 10.31
C GLN A 27 -1.61 -17.74 10.79
N HIS A 28 -0.63 -17.64 11.69
CA HIS A 28 0.03 -18.80 12.29
C HIS A 28 -0.86 -19.59 13.25
N ASP A 29 -1.75 -18.93 13.99
CA ASP A 29 -2.73 -19.60 14.86
C ASP A 29 -3.77 -20.38 14.03
N VAL A 30 -4.17 -19.84 12.86
CA VAL A 30 -5.11 -20.50 11.94
C VAL A 30 -4.47 -21.64 11.17
N GLN A 31 -3.22 -21.46 10.75
CA GLN A 31 -2.45 -22.48 10.05
C GLN A 31 -1.01 -22.51 10.59
N PRO A 32 -0.74 -23.38 11.58
CA PRO A 32 0.59 -23.56 12.12
C PRO A 32 1.60 -23.90 11.02
N GLY A 33 2.76 -23.23 11.04
CA GLY A 33 3.77 -23.34 9.99
C GLY A 33 3.59 -22.39 8.80
N GLY A 34 2.56 -21.54 8.82
CA GLY A 34 2.29 -20.58 7.76
C GLY A 34 1.62 -21.21 6.54
N ILE A 35 1.47 -20.44 5.47
CA ILE A 35 0.90 -20.88 4.20
C ILE A 35 2.02 -21.46 3.33
N PRO A 36 2.02 -22.76 2.97
CA PRO A 36 3.00 -23.31 2.04
C PRO A 36 2.90 -22.62 0.68
N TYR A 37 3.98 -22.67 -0.09
CA TYR A 37 4.01 -22.17 -1.46
C TYR A 37 4.55 -23.25 -2.37
N ASP A 38 4.04 -23.28 -3.59
CA ASP A 38 4.66 -24.06 -4.64
C ASP A 38 6.02 -23.45 -5.00
N THR A 39 7.09 -24.23 -4.90
CA THR A 39 8.46 -23.73 -5.03
C THR A 39 8.83 -23.34 -6.47
N GLN A 40 8.08 -23.79 -7.46
CA GLN A 40 8.34 -23.50 -8.87
C GLN A 40 7.56 -22.28 -9.36
N SER A 41 6.27 -22.20 -9.04
CA SER A 41 5.37 -21.13 -9.46
C SER A 41 5.26 -19.98 -8.46
N GLY A 42 5.68 -20.18 -7.21
CA GLY A 42 5.51 -19.21 -6.12
C GLY A 42 4.05 -19.08 -5.65
N VAL A 43 3.15 -19.94 -6.13
CA VAL A 43 1.72 -19.86 -5.82
C VAL A 43 1.45 -20.31 -4.38
N PRO A 44 0.74 -19.51 -3.56
CA PRO A 44 0.33 -19.91 -2.21
C PRO A 44 -0.60 -21.13 -2.22
N GLN A 45 -0.39 -22.05 -1.28
CA GLN A 45 -1.14 -23.30 -1.09
C GLN A 45 -1.81 -23.32 0.30
N PRO A 46 -2.85 -22.49 0.53
CA PRO A 46 -3.55 -22.45 1.81
C PRO A 46 -4.33 -23.74 2.07
N SER A 47 -4.41 -24.13 3.34
CA SER A 47 -5.28 -25.23 3.77
C SER A 47 -6.77 -24.88 3.58
N LYS A 48 -7.64 -25.90 3.58
CA LYS A 48 -9.10 -25.70 3.52
C LYS A 48 -9.62 -24.84 4.68
N SER A 49 -9.02 -24.96 5.87
CA SER A 49 -9.40 -24.15 7.04
C SER A 49 -9.01 -22.68 6.89
N THR A 50 -7.89 -22.39 6.22
CA THR A 50 -7.46 -21.03 5.87
C THR A 50 -8.33 -20.43 4.78
N LEU A 51 -8.72 -21.19 3.77
CA LEU A 51 -9.66 -20.71 2.75
C LEU A 51 -11.02 -20.36 3.37
N LYS A 52 -11.57 -21.25 4.21
CA LYS A 52 -12.84 -20.99 4.93
C LYS A 52 -12.72 -19.77 5.86
N PHE A 53 -11.55 -19.56 6.48
CA PHE A 53 -11.30 -18.40 7.31
C PHE A 53 -11.38 -17.09 6.55
N LEU A 54 -10.65 -16.99 5.44
CA LEU A 54 -10.57 -15.80 4.61
C LEU A 54 -11.92 -15.49 3.98
N ASP A 55 -12.63 -16.52 3.53
CA ASP A 55 -13.98 -16.39 3.00
C ASP A 55 -14.93 -15.79 4.05
N ASN A 56 -14.93 -16.31 5.29
CA ASN A 56 -15.75 -15.76 6.37
C ASN A 56 -15.40 -14.30 6.70
N ALA A 57 -14.11 -13.96 6.79
CA ALA A 57 -13.67 -12.58 7.05
C ALA A 57 -14.13 -11.61 5.95
N MET A 58 -14.15 -12.06 4.69
CA MET A 58 -14.62 -11.27 3.56
C MET A 58 -16.14 -11.01 3.58
N HIS A 59 -16.95 -11.94 4.10
CA HIS A 59 -18.41 -11.81 4.21
C HIS A 59 -18.86 -10.97 5.42
N ARG A 60 -17.95 -10.73 6.37
CA ARG A 60 -18.16 -9.95 7.60
C ARG A 60 -17.87 -8.46 7.38
N ARG A 61 -18.61 -7.78 6.48
CA ARG A 61 -18.37 -6.35 6.14
C ARG A 61 -19.54 -5.40 6.48
N PRO A 62 -19.52 -4.82 7.68
CA PRO A 62 -20.42 -3.74 8.06
C PRO A 62 -19.95 -2.39 7.51
N ASN A 63 -20.90 -1.47 7.36
CA ASN A 63 -20.60 -0.07 7.09
C ASN A 63 -20.13 0.60 8.40
N PHE A 64 -18.83 0.57 8.67
CA PHE A 64 -18.26 1.17 9.87
C PHE A 64 -17.79 2.60 9.66
N LEU A 65 -17.89 3.39 10.73
CA LEU A 65 -17.26 4.71 10.85
C LEU A 65 -16.05 4.67 11.78
N PHE A 66 -15.62 3.48 12.20
CA PHE A 66 -14.53 3.25 13.15
C PHE A 66 -14.65 4.05 14.44
N ARG A 67 -15.80 3.98 15.09
CA ARG A 67 -15.90 4.38 16.51
C ARG A 67 -15.16 3.37 17.40
N PRO A 68 -14.75 3.72 18.63
CA PRO A 68 -14.06 2.78 19.53
C PRO A 68 -14.81 1.45 19.75
N GLN A 69 -16.14 1.48 19.72
CA GLN A 69 -17.01 0.30 19.87
C GLN A 69 -17.21 -0.49 18.56
N GLU A 70 -16.79 0.07 17.42
CA GLU A 70 -17.00 -0.44 16.07
C GLU A 70 -15.72 -1.09 15.49
N ILE A 71 -14.66 -1.27 16.29
CA ILE A 71 -13.46 -1.99 15.84
C ILE A 71 -13.81 -3.46 15.61
N PRO A 72 -13.66 -3.98 14.38
CA PRO A 72 -14.04 -5.33 14.06
C PRO A 72 -12.98 -6.33 14.56
N PRO A 73 -13.27 -7.64 14.50
CA PRO A 73 -12.27 -8.64 14.79
C PRO A 73 -11.09 -8.60 13.81
N LEU A 74 -9.94 -9.10 14.26
CA LEU A 74 -8.66 -8.96 13.59
C LEU A 74 -8.62 -9.58 12.18
N ASP A 75 -9.41 -10.62 11.93
CA ASP A 75 -9.53 -11.24 10.61
C ASP A 75 -10.16 -10.30 9.57
N VAL A 76 -11.14 -9.51 9.99
CA VAL A 76 -11.75 -8.46 9.17
C VAL A 76 -10.79 -7.29 8.97
N LEU A 77 -10.05 -6.89 10.01
CA LEU A 77 -9.00 -5.86 9.89
C LEU A 77 -7.92 -6.27 8.89
N MET A 78 -7.51 -7.53 8.88
CA MET A 78 -6.55 -8.07 7.92
C MET A 78 -7.05 -7.94 6.47
N VAL A 79 -8.33 -8.24 6.23
CA VAL A 79 -8.94 -8.08 4.89
C VAL A 79 -8.92 -6.62 4.46
N TRP A 80 -9.26 -5.68 5.35
CA TRP A 80 -9.24 -4.25 5.00
C TRP A 80 -7.84 -3.69 4.85
N HIS A 81 -6.90 -4.09 5.71
CA HIS A 81 -5.48 -3.80 5.56
C HIS A 81 -5.03 -4.20 4.15
N THR A 82 -5.27 -5.45 3.76
CA THR A 82 -4.91 -5.93 2.42
C THR A 82 -5.60 -5.14 1.30
N TYR A 83 -6.86 -4.76 1.50
CA TYR A 83 -7.60 -4.02 0.49
C TYR A 83 -7.01 -2.61 0.24
N MET A 84 -6.59 -1.90 1.29
CA MET A 84 -5.94 -0.59 1.15
C MET A 84 -4.59 -0.68 0.43
N LEU A 85 -3.92 -1.84 0.48
CA LEU A 85 -2.69 -2.12 -0.27
C LEU A 85 -2.91 -2.37 -1.78
N SER A 86 -4.16 -2.25 -2.24
CA SER A 86 -4.53 -2.17 -3.64
C SER A 86 -5.17 -0.80 -3.94
N PRO A 87 -4.41 0.30 -3.84
CA PRO A 87 -4.96 1.65 -3.70
C PRO A 87 -5.85 2.09 -4.88
N THR A 88 -5.54 1.65 -6.11
CA THR A 88 -6.38 1.93 -7.29
C THR A 88 -7.75 1.27 -7.17
N ALA A 89 -7.77 -0.04 -6.88
CA ALA A 89 -9.02 -0.77 -6.72
C ALA A 89 -9.80 -0.29 -5.50
N TYR A 90 -9.12 -0.03 -4.39
CA TYR A 90 -9.72 0.55 -3.20
C TYR A 90 -10.42 1.88 -3.52
N TYR A 91 -9.77 2.77 -4.27
CA TYR A 91 -10.36 4.04 -4.69
C TYR A 91 -11.57 3.85 -5.61
N GLU A 92 -11.46 3.01 -6.63
CA GLU A 92 -12.56 2.77 -7.58
C GLU A 92 -13.77 2.11 -6.92
N ASP A 93 -13.53 1.10 -6.09
CA ASP A 93 -14.59 0.41 -5.36
C ASP A 93 -15.21 1.31 -4.30
N SER A 94 -14.44 2.21 -3.67
CA SER A 94 -14.95 3.24 -2.77
C SER A 94 -15.88 4.24 -3.45
N LEU A 95 -15.82 4.41 -4.77
CA LEU A 95 -16.73 5.27 -5.53
C LEU A 95 -17.95 4.53 -6.08
N LYS A 96 -17.86 3.20 -6.25
CA LYS A 96 -18.85 2.40 -6.96
C LYS A 96 -19.45 1.32 -6.09
N ALA A 97 -18.67 0.27 -5.84
CA ALA A 97 -19.14 -0.97 -5.25
C ALA A 97 -19.42 -0.84 -3.75
N LEU A 98 -18.64 -0.03 -3.04
CA LEU A 98 -18.63 0.07 -1.58
C LEU A 98 -18.37 1.52 -1.11
N PRO A 99 -19.33 2.46 -1.25
CA PRO A 99 -19.18 3.85 -0.81
C PRO A 99 -18.82 4.03 0.68
N ALA A 100 -19.13 3.04 1.52
CA ALA A 100 -18.72 3.03 2.91
C ALA A 100 -17.18 3.04 3.10
N LEU A 101 -16.41 2.49 2.15
CA LEU A 101 -14.94 2.55 2.18
C LEU A 101 -14.44 3.99 2.06
N ALA A 102 -15.10 4.83 1.27
CA ALA A 102 -14.73 6.25 1.20
C ALA A 102 -14.91 6.97 2.55
N SER A 103 -15.90 6.55 3.34
CA SER A 103 -16.20 7.14 4.66
C SER A 103 -15.21 6.73 5.74
N LEU A 104 -14.40 5.70 5.48
CA LEU A 104 -13.46 5.12 6.42
C LEU A 104 -12.26 6.05 6.70
N GLY A 105 -11.87 6.86 5.72
CA GLY A 105 -10.84 7.90 5.88
C GLY A 105 -9.40 7.40 6.12
N GLY A 106 -9.18 6.07 6.09
CA GLY A 106 -7.91 5.39 6.34
C GLY A 106 -8.01 4.35 7.47
N MET A 107 -6.88 3.75 7.83
CA MET A 107 -6.79 2.87 8.99
C MET A 107 -6.77 3.70 10.28
N PRO A 108 -7.64 3.43 11.26
CA PRO A 108 -7.74 4.20 12.50
C PRO A 108 -6.69 3.71 13.51
N TRP A 109 -5.42 4.01 13.24
CA TRP A 109 -4.27 3.45 13.96
C TRP A 109 -4.42 3.47 15.47
N ALA A 110 -4.76 4.64 16.05
CA ALA A 110 -4.93 4.79 17.50
C ALA A 110 -5.96 3.81 18.11
N LEU A 111 -7.06 3.54 17.41
CA LEU A 111 -8.08 2.60 17.90
C LEU A 111 -7.64 1.15 17.70
N VAL A 112 -7.03 0.83 16.56
CA VAL A 112 -6.54 -0.53 16.26
C VAL A 112 -5.45 -0.95 17.24
N VAL A 113 -4.44 -0.11 17.46
CA VAL A 113 -3.33 -0.45 18.37
C VAL A 113 -3.78 -0.54 19.82
N SER A 114 -4.81 0.21 20.23
CA SER A 114 -5.37 0.08 21.58
C SER A 114 -5.99 -1.30 21.85
N CYS A 115 -6.29 -2.05 20.78
CA CYS A 115 -6.81 -3.40 20.84
C CYS A 115 -5.70 -4.47 20.74
N ILE A 116 -4.42 -4.11 20.62
CA ILE A 116 -3.33 -5.09 20.43
C ILE A 116 -2.37 -5.01 21.63
N ASP A 117 -2.07 -6.15 22.23
CA ASP A 117 -1.01 -6.27 23.21
C ASP A 117 0.37 -6.17 22.54
N ASP A 118 1.18 -5.21 22.94
CA ASP A 118 2.48 -4.88 22.32
C ASP A 118 3.54 -5.98 22.47
N LYS A 119 3.39 -6.87 23.47
CA LYS A 119 4.34 -7.94 23.78
C LYS A 119 3.94 -9.28 23.20
N THR A 120 2.66 -9.62 23.29
CA THR A 120 2.13 -10.91 22.87
C THR A 120 1.47 -10.86 21.48
N TRP A 121 1.26 -9.65 20.95
CA TRP A 121 0.55 -9.36 19.70
C TRP A 121 -0.86 -9.93 19.65
N THR A 122 -1.43 -10.18 20.82
CA THR A 122 -2.79 -10.72 20.97
C THR A 122 -3.78 -9.58 20.81
N PHE A 123 -4.78 -9.79 19.96
CA PHE A 123 -5.88 -8.85 19.80
C PHE A 123 -6.87 -9.00 20.96
N LYS A 124 -6.94 -7.97 21.81
CA LYS A 124 -7.85 -7.88 22.94
C LYS A 124 -9.15 -7.22 22.50
N HIS A 125 -10.26 -7.92 22.66
CA HIS A 125 -11.60 -7.39 22.48
C HIS A 125 -12.26 -7.10 23.84
N ASN A 126 -13.03 -6.02 23.95
CA ASN A 126 -13.91 -5.81 25.10
C ASN A 126 -15.33 -6.33 24.81
N SER A 127 -16.10 -6.60 25.86
CA SER A 127 -17.46 -7.14 25.73
C SER A 127 -18.39 -6.20 24.96
N VAL A 128 -18.16 -4.88 25.00
CA VAL A 128 -18.95 -3.89 24.26
C VAL A 128 -18.73 -4.02 22.75
N GLN A 129 -17.49 -4.19 22.30
CA GLN A 129 -17.15 -4.40 20.89
C GLN A 129 -17.77 -5.70 20.36
N ILE A 130 -17.67 -6.78 21.13
CA ILE A 130 -18.30 -8.07 20.77
C ILE A 130 -19.81 -7.90 20.62
N MET A 131 -20.49 -7.36 21.64
CA MET A 131 -21.94 -7.16 21.59
C MET A 131 -22.36 -6.23 20.46
N HIS A 132 -21.61 -5.15 20.22
CA HIS A 132 -21.91 -4.21 19.15
C HIS A 132 -21.79 -4.86 17.78
N TRP A 133 -20.70 -5.59 17.55
CA TRP A 133 -20.47 -6.36 16.33
C TRP A 133 -21.59 -7.38 16.09
N GLU A 134 -21.90 -8.22 17.07
CA GLU A 134 -22.89 -9.28 16.92
C GLU A 134 -24.29 -8.70 16.69
N LYS A 135 -24.63 -7.61 17.37
CA LYS A 135 -25.88 -6.88 17.15
C LYS A 135 -25.97 -6.25 15.77
N LEU A 136 -24.89 -5.64 15.28
CA LEU A 136 -24.87 -4.93 14.00
C LEU A 136 -24.87 -5.91 12.82
N THR A 137 -24.13 -7.01 12.94
CA THR A 137 -23.83 -7.91 11.83
C THR A 137 -24.64 -9.20 11.84
N SER A 138 -25.18 -9.58 13.01
CA SER A 138 -25.72 -10.92 13.26
C SER A 138 -24.71 -12.05 13.01
N LEU A 139 -23.40 -11.74 13.03
CA LEU A 139 -22.31 -12.68 12.86
C LEU A 139 -21.53 -12.77 14.18
N PRO A 140 -21.10 -13.95 14.63
CA PRO A 140 -20.33 -14.10 15.87
C PRO A 140 -19.05 -13.28 15.80
N PHE A 141 -18.61 -12.67 16.89
CA PHE A 141 -17.32 -11.95 16.92
C PHE A 141 -16.14 -12.93 16.91
N ASN A 142 -16.21 -13.93 17.79
CA ASN A 142 -15.18 -14.94 17.98
C ASN A 142 -15.42 -16.15 17.08
N ARG A 143 -14.41 -16.51 16.29
CA ARG A 143 -14.46 -17.59 15.30
C ARG A 143 -14.76 -18.96 15.91
N GLU A 144 -14.25 -19.22 17.11
CA GLU A 144 -14.36 -20.51 17.80
C GLU A 144 -15.81 -20.94 18.09
N ALA A 145 -16.75 -19.99 18.09
CA ALA A 145 -18.16 -20.27 18.34
C ALA A 145 -18.93 -20.83 17.12
N THR A 146 -18.32 -20.93 15.93
CA THR A 146 -19.04 -21.24 14.68
C THR A 146 -18.58 -22.55 14.05
N THR A 147 -19.40 -23.59 14.16
CA THR A 147 -19.27 -24.86 13.42
C THR A 147 -19.84 -24.78 12.00
N GLU A 148 -20.81 -23.89 11.77
CA GLU A 148 -21.51 -23.76 10.48
C GLU A 148 -21.10 -22.49 9.73
N ALA A 149 -20.99 -22.59 8.40
CA ALA A 149 -20.72 -21.42 7.56
C ALA A 149 -21.97 -20.54 7.50
N PRO A 150 -21.87 -19.21 7.67
CA PRO A 150 -23.01 -18.34 7.47
C PRO A 150 -23.58 -18.52 6.06
N ALA A 151 -24.91 -18.41 5.92
CA ALA A 151 -25.56 -18.44 4.62
C ALA A 151 -24.88 -17.40 3.71
N ALA A 152 -24.29 -17.87 2.61
CA ALA A 152 -23.44 -17.06 1.73
C ALA A 152 -24.21 -15.88 1.16
N ALA A 153 -24.13 -14.72 1.82
CA ALA A 153 -24.53 -13.46 1.23
C ALA A 153 -23.62 -13.23 0.02
N LYS A 154 -24.21 -13.13 -1.18
CA LYS A 154 -23.44 -12.95 -2.41
C LYS A 154 -22.56 -11.70 -2.26
N LEU A 155 -21.24 -11.89 -2.17
CA LEU A 155 -20.29 -10.80 -2.00
C LEU A 155 -20.48 -9.78 -3.13
N PRO A 156 -20.50 -8.47 -2.84
CA PRO A 156 -20.36 -7.47 -3.88
C PRO A 156 -19.03 -7.71 -4.59
N GLN A 157 -19.07 -7.81 -5.90
CA GLN A 157 -17.88 -8.03 -6.72
C GLN A 157 -16.95 -6.83 -6.56
N THR A 158 -15.82 -7.03 -5.88
CA THR A 158 -14.74 -6.05 -5.78
C THR A 158 -13.82 -6.16 -6.98
N SER A 159 -13.15 -5.06 -7.31
CA SER A 159 -12.18 -5.00 -8.41
C SER A 159 -10.91 -5.81 -8.10
N VAL A 160 -10.69 -6.18 -6.84
CA VAL A 160 -9.60 -7.06 -6.38
C VAL A 160 -10.13 -8.40 -5.90
N ASP A 161 -9.44 -9.47 -6.29
CA ASP A 161 -9.55 -10.79 -5.67
C ASP A 161 -8.87 -10.75 -4.30
N LEU A 162 -9.65 -10.38 -3.29
CA LEU A 162 -9.15 -10.14 -1.93
C LEU A 162 -8.60 -11.40 -1.27
N LEU A 163 -9.12 -12.58 -1.63
CA LEU A 163 -8.56 -13.84 -1.18
C LEU A 163 -7.12 -13.98 -1.67
N LYS A 164 -6.89 -13.83 -2.99
CA LYS A 164 -5.53 -13.89 -3.54
C LYS A 164 -4.64 -12.77 -3.00
N ALA A 165 -5.17 -11.57 -2.79
CA ALA A 165 -4.41 -10.47 -2.22
C ALA A 165 -3.93 -10.77 -0.80
N VAL A 166 -4.79 -11.33 0.07
CA VAL A 166 -4.40 -11.68 1.44
C VAL A 166 -3.32 -12.77 1.42
N LEU A 167 -3.49 -13.78 0.55
CA LEU A 167 -2.51 -14.86 0.42
C LEU A 167 -1.13 -14.36 -0.07
N ARG A 168 -1.09 -13.36 -0.96
CA ARG A 168 0.18 -12.75 -1.38
C ARG A 168 0.81 -11.93 -0.26
N GLN A 169 0.00 -11.17 0.48
CA GLN A 169 0.47 -10.37 1.62
C GLN A 169 1.05 -11.22 2.75
N SER A 170 0.53 -12.43 3.00
CA SER A 170 1.08 -13.35 3.99
C SER A 170 2.59 -13.59 3.83
N LEU A 171 3.08 -13.79 2.60
CA LEU A 171 4.51 -13.96 2.33
C LEU A 171 5.30 -12.67 2.57
N SER A 172 4.69 -11.53 2.24
CA SER A 172 5.32 -10.22 2.42
C SER A 172 5.54 -9.93 3.91
N LEU A 173 4.57 -10.28 4.76
CA LEU A 173 4.64 -10.09 6.21
C LEU A 173 5.87 -10.76 6.84
N ASP A 174 6.17 -12.02 6.49
CA ASP A 174 7.36 -12.72 6.99
C ASP A 174 8.64 -11.93 6.72
N ASN A 175 8.79 -11.47 5.47
CA ASN A 175 9.98 -10.74 5.03
C ASN A 175 10.08 -9.36 5.68
N MET A 176 8.97 -8.63 5.75
CA MET A 176 8.92 -7.30 6.36
C MET A 176 9.20 -7.35 7.86
N LEU A 177 8.59 -8.29 8.58
CA LEU A 177 8.81 -8.44 10.02
C LEU A 177 10.24 -8.93 10.33
N ALA A 178 10.81 -9.79 9.49
CA ALA A 178 12.21 -10.17 9.61
C ALA A 178 13.15 -8.98 9.40
N GLU A 179 12.83 -8.06 8.49
CA GLU A 179 13.61 -6.83 8.28
C GLU A 179 13.51 -5.89 9.50
N VAL A 180 12.30 -5.67 10.03
CA VAL A 180 12.10 -4.89 11.26
C VAL A 180 12.91 -5.47 12.42
N ALA A 181 12.90 -6.78 12.60
CA ALA A 181 13.62 -7.46 13.67
C ALA A 181 15.16 -7.25 13.58
N LYS A 182 15.72 -7.12 12.36
CA LYS A 182 17.14 -6.78 12.19
C LYS A 182 17.47 -5.39 12.74
N PHE A 183 16.62 -4.40 12.46
CA PHE A 183 16.84 -3.04 12.98
C PHE A 183 16.67 -2.96 14.49
N GLU A 184 15.65 -3.64 15.03
CA GLU A 184 15.40 -3.69 16.48
C GLU A 184 16.53 -4.40 17.24
N SER A 185 16.99 -5.56 16.75
CA SER A 185 18.10 -6.30 17.37
C SER A 185 19.43 -5.55 17.28
N ALA A 186 19.63 -4.72 16.26
CA ALA A 186 20.77 -3.82 16.14
C ALA A 186 20.64 -2.56 17.03
N GLY A 187 19.51 -2.35 17.71
CA GLY A 187 19.25 -1.13 18.51
C GLY A 187 19.17 0.15 17.67
N ASN A 188 18.86 0.05 16.37
CA ASN A 188 18.84 1.19 15.48
C ASN A 188 17.57 2.02 15.66
N VAL A 189 17.54 2.97 16.60
CA VAL A 189 16.35 3.80 16.86
C VAL A 189 15.99 4.77 15.73
N GLN A 190 16.85 4.95 14.73
CA GLN A 190 16.64 5.93 13.64
C GLN A 190 16.18 5.31 12.33
N TRP A 191 16.03 3.97 12.27
CA TRP A 191 15.74 3.28 11.02
C TRP A 191 14.45 3.78 10.35
N ILE A 192 13.38 4.06 11.11
CA ILE A 192 12.11 4.56 10.57
C ILE A 192 12.31 5.95 9.94
N THR A 193 12.98 6.86 10.64
CA THR A 193 13.27 8.21 10.13
C THR A 193 14.11 8.14 8.86
N HIS A 194 15.05 7.20 8.77
CA HIS A 194 15.81 6.95 7.56
C HIS A 194 14.91 6.41 6.44
N ALA A 195 14.08 5.40 6.70
CA ALA A 195 13.16 4.81 5.73
C ALA A 195 12.17 5.84 5.17
N ILE A 196 11.67 6.78 5.97
CA ILE A 196 10.81 7.89 5.50
C ILE A 196 11.55 8.78 4.48
N ARG A 197 12.84 9.07 4.70
CA ARG A 197 13.65 9.86 3.77
C ARG A 197 13.92 9.11 2.47
N GLU A 198 14.23 7.82 2.56
CA GLU A 198 14.46 6.97 1.38
C GLU A 198 13.15 6.71 0.61
N TYR A 199 12.00 6.68 1.30
CA TYR A 199 10.68 6.63 0.70
C TYR A 199 10.39 7.84 -0.19
N ASP A 200 10.66 9.07 0.28
CA ASP A 200 10.46 10.27 -0.55
C ASP A 200 11.30 10.22 -1.83
N LYS A 201 12.56 9.76 -1.74
CA LYS A 201 13.43 9.56 -2.92
C LYS A 201 12.89 8.49 -3.85
N TYR A 202 12.53 7.31 -3.31
CA TYR A 202 11.99 6.20 -4.08
C TYR A 202 10.75 6.60 -4.87
N MET A 203 9.82 7.33 -4.24
CA MET A 203 8.56 7.74 -4.90
C MET A 203 8.76 8.76 -6.03
N ARG A 204 9.91 9.45 -6.04
CA ARG A 204 10.31 10.43 -7.08
C ARG A 204 11.11 9.82 -8.22
N LEU A 205 11.50 8.55 -8.12
CA LEU A 205 12.15 7.86 -9.22
C LEU A 205 11.26 7.96 -10.47
N PRO A 206 11.87 8.04 -11.67
CA PRO A 206 11.11 8.06 -12.92
C PRO A 206 10.30 6.77 -13.07
N GLU A 207 9.46 6.72 -14.10
CA GLU A 207 8.72 5.51 -14.41
C GLU A 207 9.67 4.34 -14.74
N GLY A 208 9.42 3.18 -14.14
CA GLY A 208 10.22 1.97 -14.33
C GLY A 208 9.83 0.86 -13.36
N ASP A 209 10.40 -0.34 -13.57
CA ASP A 209 10.15 -1.56 -12.79
C ASP A 209 10.94 -1.59 -11.47
N TYR A 210 10.82 -0.52 -10.67
CA TYR A 210 11.50 -0.40 -9.39
C TYR A 210 10.78 -1.17 -8.30
N VAL A 211 11.54 -1.90 -7.48
CA VAL A 211 11.02 -2.56 -6.28
C VAL A 211 11.62 -1.87 -5.05
N PRO A 212 10.81 -1.41 -4.09
CA PRO A 212 11.33 -0.73 -2.92
C PRO A 212 12.13 -1.70 -2.04
N PRO A 213 13.17 -1.22 -1.34
CA PRO A 213 13.68 -1.88 -0.14
C PRO A 213 12.55 -2.16 0.87
N LEU A 214 12.66 -3.21 1.69
CA LEU A 214 11.57 -3.64 2.56
C LEU A 214 11.16 -2.59 3.60
N ASP A 215 12.13 -1.87 4.17
CA ASP A 215 11.90 -0.77 5.10
C ASP A 215 11.15 0.40 4.45
N VAL A 216 11.52 0.75 3.22
CA VAL A 216 10.81 1.73 2.39
C VAL A 216 9.39 1.25 2.03
N ASP A 217 9.23 -0.05 1.75
CA ASP A 217 7.94 -0.65 1.41
C ASP A 217 6.97 -0.59 2.60
N ILE A 218 7.45 -0.82 3.82
CA ILE A 218 6.66 -0.66 5.05
C ILE A 218 6.15 0.78 5.19
N VAL A 219 6.98 1.79 4.91
CA VAL A 219 6.56 3.20 4.92
C VAL A 219 5.52 3.45 3.82
N TRP A 220 5.73 2.90 2.62
CA TRP A 220 4.79 3.05 1.52
C TRP A 220 3.42 2.44 1.83
N HIS A 221 3.39 1.23 2.38
CA HIS A 221 2.16 0.57 2.83
C HIS A 221 1.45 1.40 3.89
N THR A 222 2.20 1.99 4.84
CA THR A 222 1.64 2.89 5.85
C THR A 222 0.96 4.11 5.21
N HIS A 223 1.56 4.70 4.18
CA HIS A 223 0.93 5.79 3.43
C HIS A 223 -0.33 5.34 2.68
N GLN A 224 -0.33 4.16 2.06
CA GLN A 224 -1.49 3.57 1.39
C GLN A 224 -2.68 3.35 2.34
N HIS A 225 -2.41 3.00 3.60
CA HIS A 225 -3.43 2.90 4.66
C HIS A 225 -4.08 4.24 5.04
N SER A 226 -3.67 5.36 4.44
CA SER A 226 -4.43 6.63 4.50
C SER A 226 -5.66 6.60 3.58
N GLY A 227 -5.93 5.48 2.91
CA GLY A 227 -7.13 5.25 2.10
C GLY A 227 -7.23 6.25 0.94
N MET A 228 -8.37 6.94 0.84
CA MET A 228 -8.61 7.92 -0.23
C MET A 228 -7.58 9.07 -0.22
N LYS A 229 -7.04 9.44 0.95
CA LYS A 229 -6.06 10.53 1.09
C LYS A 229 -4.74 10.21 0.40
N TYR A 230 -4.34 8.93 0.38
CA TYR A 230 -3.11 8.48 -0.29
C TYR A 230 -3.08 8.93 -1.76
N ARG A 231 -4.21 8.80 -2.46
CA ARG A 231 -4.33 9.23 -3.86
C ARG A 231 -4.13 10.74 -3.99
N ASP A 232 -4.83 11.51 -3.17
CA ASP A 232 -4.82 12.98 -3.26
C ASP A 232 -3.45 13.56 -2.90
N GLU A 233 -2.79 12.99 -1.89
CA GLU A 233 -1.41 13.33 -1.52
C GLU A 233 -0.42 12.91 -2.59
N SER A 234 -0.55 11.70 -3.15
CA SER A 234 0.33 11.25 -4.24
C SER A 234 0.26 12.18 -5.45
N LEU A 235 -0.96 12.57 -5.86
CA LEU A 235 -1.15 13.53 -6.95
C LEU A 235 -0.55 14.90 -6.63
N LYS A 236 -0.71 15.39 -5.39
CA LYS A 236 -0.21 16.69 -4.96
C LYS A 236 1.32 16.73 -4.86
N ILE A 237 1.93 15.67 -4.34
CA ILE A 237 3.34 15.64 -3.94
C ILE A 237 4.23 15.08 -5.05
N PHE A 238 3.78 14.02 -5.72
CA PHE A 238 4.53 13.30 -6.75
C PHE A 238 4.03 13.60 -8.17
N GLY A 239 2.92 14.34 -8.31
CA GLY A 239 2.32 14.68 -9.60
C GLY A 239 1.52 13.55 -10.25
N GLN A 240 1.42 12.38 -9.59
CA GLN A 240 0.76 11.19 -10.12
C GLN A 240 0.24 10.30 -9.00
N PHE A 241 -0.81 9.54 -9.29
CA PHE A 241 -1.31 8.51 -8.39
C PHE A 241 -0.52 7.22 -8.61
N ILE A 242 0.18 6.76 -7.58
CA ILE A 242 1.09 5.62 -7.66
C ILE A 242 0.38 4.38 -7.13
N GLY A 243 0.11 3.42 -8.01
CA GLY A 243 -0.47 2.13 -7.63
C GLY A 243 0.53 1.22 -6.90
N HIS A 244 0.03 0.09 -6.40
CA HIS A 244 0.85 -0.95 -5.76
C HIS A 244 0.42 -2.31 -6.31
N ASP A 245 1.32 -3.02 -6.97
CA ASP A 245 1.12 -4.37 -7.51
C ASP A 245 2.17 -5.31 -6.91
N ASP A 246 1.70 -6.27 -6.12
CA ASP A 246 2.54 -7.25 -5.43
C ASP A 246 2.51 -8.64 -6.10
N SER A 247 1.95 -8.74 -7.32
CA SER A 247 1.78 -10.02 -8.03
C SER A 247 3.01 -10.47 -8.85
N HIS A 248 4.15 -9.82 -8.66
CA HIS A 248 5.35 -10.06 -9.46
C HIS A 248 6.10 -11.35 -9.08
N SER A 249 6.67 -12.01 -10.09
CA SER A 249 7.50 -13.21 -9.86
C SER A 249 8.80 -12.88 -9.12
N PRO A 250 9.42 -13.85 -8.41
CA PRO A 250 10.68 -13.63 -7.71
C PRO A 250 11.81 -13.06 -8.59
N THR A 251 11.84 -13.45 -9.87
CA THR A 251 12.83 -12.96 -10.84
C THR A 251 12.65 -11.47 -11.15
N VAL A 252 11.40 -11.03 -11.33
CA VAL A 252 11.05 -9.62 -11.55
C VAL A 252 11.40 -8.81 -10.30
N ILE A 253 11.03 -9.31 -9.12
CA ILE A 253 11.35 -8.69 -7.83
C ILE A 253 12.86 -8.48 -7.69
N ARG A 254 13.67 -9.51 -7.97
CA ARG A 254 15.13 -9.43 -7.87
C ARG A 254 15.71 -8.38 -8.82
N ARG A 255 15.25 -8.34 -10.07
CA ARG A 255 15.70 -7.36 -11.07
C ARG A 255 15.34 -5.94 -10.65
N GLY A 256 14.10 -5.73 -10.20
CA GLY A 256 13.63 -4.42 -9.75
C GLY A 256 14.40 -3.89 -8.55
N ARG A 257 14.77 -4.74 -7.58
CA ARG A 257 15.59 -4.34 -6.42
C ARG A 257 16.99 -3.84 -6.84
N LEU A 258 17.62 -4.51 -7.81
CA LEU A 258 18.91 -4.08 -8.36
C LEU A 258 18.79 -2.74 -9.09
N LEU A 259 17.71 -2.55 -9.84
CA LEU A 259 17.42 -1.31 -10.55
C LEU A 259 17.22 -0.15 -9.57
N THR A 260 16.41 -0.32 -8.53
CA THR A 260 16.20 0.67 -7.46
C THR A 260 17.51 1.06 -6.79
N THR A 261 18.32 0.08 -6.40
CA THR A 261 19.61 0.33 -5.75
C THR A 261 20.54 1.16 -6.64
N SER A 262 20.55 0.87 -7.95
CA SER A 262 21.40 1.57 -8.91
C SER A 262 20.95 3.02 -9.10
N ALA A 263 19.64 3.25 -9.23
CA ALA A 263 19.07 4.58 -9.44
C ALA A 263 19.27 5.50 -8.22
N LEU A 264 18.99 5.01 -7.00
CA LEU A 264 19.15 5.81 -5.78
C LEU A 264 20.63 6.17 -5.50
N LYS A 265 21.57 5.28 -5.86
CA LYS A 265 23.01 5.57 -5.79
C LYS A 265 23.45 6.63 -6.80
N ALA A 266 22.92 6.59 -8.03
CA ALA A 266 23.24 7.57 -9.07
C ALA A 266 22.79 8.99 -8.66
N GLU A 267 21.58 9.13 -8.11
CA GLU A 267 21.08 10.42 -7.60
C GLU A 267 21.92 10.96 -6.44
N THR A 268 22.32 10.09 -5.51
CA THR A 268 23.18 10.46 -4.38
C THR A 268 24.57 10.93 -4.85
N THR A 269 25.06 10.38 -5.97
CA THR A 269 26.36 10.77 -6.54
C THR A 269 26.27 12.12 -7.25
N CYS A 270 25.20 12.35 -8.01
CA CYS A 270 24.95 13.62 -8.71
C CYS A 270 24.74 14.80 -7.74
N THR A 271 24.06 14.58 -6.62
CA THR A 271 23.87 15.60 -5.57
C THR A 271 25.18 15.96 -4.87
N LYS A 272 26.01 14.96 -4.53
CA LYS A 272 27.34 15.21 -3.95
C LYS A 272 28.28 15.96 -4.89
N THR A 273 28.27 15.67 -6.18
CA THR A 273 29.10 16.42 -7.16
C THR A 273 28.59 17.85 -7.35
N ALA A 274 27.27 18.08 -7.28
CA ALA A 274 26.68 19.42 -7.31
C ALA A 274 27.02 20.25 -6.06
N GLU A 275 27.02 19.65 -4.86
CA GLU A 275 27.39 20.34 -3.61
C GLU A 275 28.89 20.70 -3.58
N VAL A 276 29.76 19.82 -4.08
CA VAL A 276 31.20 20.10 -4.19
C VAL A 276 31.49 21.23 -5.20
N THR A 277 30.68 21.37 -6.25
CA THR A 277 30.87 22.42 -7.27
C THR A 277 30.30 23.79 -6.88
N HIS A 278 29.37 23.88 -5.90
CA HIS A 278 28.85 25.16 -5.40
C HIS A 278 29.78 25.89 -4.41
N GLY A 279 30.96 25.33 -4.10
CA GLY A 279 32.03 26.00 -3.35
C GLY A 279 33.05 26.76 -4.21
N ALA A 280 32.95 26.68 -5.54
CA ALA A 280 33.82 27.40 -6.46
C ALA A 280 33.10 28.62 -7.04
N THR A 281 33.68 29.79 -6.85
CA THR A 281 33.25 31.05 -7.46
C THR A 281 33.03 30.89 -8.96
N LEU A 282 31.85 31.31 -9.41
CA LEU A 282 31.42 31.32 -10.81
C LEU A 282 32.45 32.06 -11.69
N ASP A 283 33.02 31.35 -12.65
CA ASP A 283 33.63 31.97 -13.83
C ASP A 283 32.75 31.63 -15.04
N SER A 284 32.38 32.66 -15.81
CA SER A 284 31.28 32.66 -16.77
C SER A 284 31.52 31.86 -18.05
N ASP A 285 32.56 31.01 -18.12
CA ASP A 285 32.92 30.24 -19.31
C ASP A 285 33.34 28.77 -19.04
N ALA A 286 33.10 28.24 -17.84
CA ALA A 286 33.45 26.86 -17.52
C ALA A 286 32.44 25.84 -18.11
N ARG A 287 32.74 25.31 -19.30
CA ARG A 287 32.08 24.10 -19.84
C ARG A 287 32.41 22.90 -18.95
N CYS A 288 31.37 22.22 -18.46
CA CYS A 288 31.48 20.98 -17.70
C CYS A 288 32.12 19.88 -18.57
N LEU A 289 33.27 19.35 -18.15
CA LEU A 289 34.00 18.26 -18.82
C LEU A 289 33.54 16.87 -18.31
N CYS A 290 32.22 16.65 -18.17
CA CYS A 290 31.64 15.30 -18.07
C CYS A 290 31.23 14.85 -19.48
N GLY A 291 31.94 13.87 -20.03
CA GLY A 291 31.77 13.37 -21.40
C GLY A 291 30.45 12.68 -21.75
N ASP A 292 29.41 12.71 -20.90
CA ASP A 292 28.11 12.10 -21.16
C ASP A 292 26.91 12.97 -20.74
N CYS A 293 27.13 14.27 -20.59
CA CYS A 293 26.09 15.23 -20.25
C CYS A 293 25.42 15.74 -21.54
N LEU A 294 24.38 15.05 -22.02
CA LEU A 294 23.48 15.59 -23.03
C LEU A 294 22.97 16.95 -22.53
N GLY A 295 23.35 18.03 -23.24
CA GLY A 295 22.98 19.39 -22.88
C GLY A 295 21.45 19.59 -22.83
N PRO A 296 20.98 20.72 -22.25
CA PRO A 296 19.55 20.99 -22.17
C PRO A 296 18.95 20.97 -23.59
N PRO A 297 17.80 20.29 -23.80
CA PRO A 297 17.23 20.18 -25.13
C PRO A 297 16.85 21.58 -25.65
N PRO A 298 16.95 21.83 -26.97
CA PRO A 298 16.59 23.11 -27.55
C PRO A 298 15.12 23.41 -27.27
N THR A 299 14.83 24.63 -26.82
CA THR A 299 13.47 25.14 -26.70
C THR A 299 12.80 25.08 -28.07
N ARG A 300 11.76 24.24 -28.20
CA ARG A 300 10.90 24.19 -29.39
C ARG A 300 9.45 24.59 -29.04
N PRO A 301 8.73 25.16 -30.02
CA PRO A 301 7.48 25.87 -29.78
C PRO A 301 6.34 24.90 -29.42
N ARG A 302 5.38 25.38 -28.62
CA ARG A 302 4.21 24.61 -28.16
C ARG A 302 3.50 23.91 -29.34
N PRO A 303 3.37 22.57 -29.33
CA PRO A 303 2.53 21.87 -30.29
C PRO A 303 1.05 21.94 -29.85
N ARG A 304 0.13 22.08 -30.81
CA ARG A 304 -1.32 21.91 -30.62
C ARG A 304 -1.64 20.47 -30.21
N PRO A 305 -2.74 20.20 -29.48
CA PRO A 305 -2.98 18.87 -28.92
C PRO A 305 -3.50 17.90 -29.98
N PRO A 306 -2.94 16.68 -30.10
CA PRO A 306 -3.58 15.62 -30.85
C PRO A 306 -3.83 14.37 -29.99
N VAL A 307 -5.14 14.07 -29.85
CA VAL A 307 -5.85 12.78 -29.94
C VAL A 307 -5.10 11.48 -29.58
N CYS A 308 -5.67 10.76 -28.61
CA CYS A 308 -5.27 9.41 -28.16
C CYS A 308 -5.48 8.31 -29.22
N PRO A 309 -4.55 7.34 -29.32
CA PRO A 309 -4.86 5.97 -29.73
C PRO A 309 -4.96 5.04 -28.50
N GLY A 310 -5.91 4.10 -28.53
CA GLY A 310 -6.15 3.07 -27.51
C GLY A 310 -5.17 1.86 -27.56
N PRO A 311 -5.37 0.82 -26.71
CA PRO A 311 -4.33 0.02 -26.02
C PRO A 311 -4.02 -1.38 -26.66
N PRO A 312 -2.99 -2.16 -26.21
CA PRO A 312 -3.09 -3.12 -25.06
C PRO A 312 -1.80 -3.47 -24.21
N SER A 313 -2.03 -4.05 -23.00
CA SER A 313 -1.25 -5.03 -22.16
C SER A 313 -0.03 -4.69 -21.25
N GLY A 314 -0.23 -4.81 -19.91
CA GLY A 314 0.57 -5.60 -18.93
C GLY A 314 1.90 -5.10 -18.34
N CYS A 315 1.96 -4.99 -17.00
CA CYS A 315 3.09 -4.59 -16.11
C CYS A 315 3.47 -3.10 -16.22
N LEU A 316 4.21 -2.53 -15.24
CA LEU A 316 4.60 -1.11 -15.20
C LEU A 316 3.47 -0.18 -14.70
N ARG A 317 3.78 1.06 -14.26
CA ARG A 317 2.76 2.10 -14.00
C ARG A 317 1.84 2.16 -15.24
N GLY A 318 0.53 1.89 -15.11
CA GLY A 318 -0.39 1.67 -16.25
C GLY A 318 -1.75 2.39 -16.16
N PRO A 319 -2.48 2.59 -17.28
CA PRO A 319 -3.22 3.83 -17.57
C PRO A 319 -4.71 3.91 -17.14
N ARG A 320 -5.24 5.15 -17.21
CA ARG A 320 -6.54 5.67 -16.71
C ARG A 320 -7.83 4.94 -17.18
N PRO A 321 -8.92 4.99 -16.34
CA PRO A 321 -10.25 4.47 -16.65
C PRO A 321 -11.06 5.37 -17.62
N PRO A 322 -12.17 4.87 -18.22
CA PRO A 322 -12.94 5.57 -19.26
C PRO A 322 -13.65 6.83 -18.74
N SER A 323 -13.75 7.83 -19.61
CA SER A 323 -14.45 9.09 -19.33
C SER A 323 -15.97 8.90 -19.37
N PRO A 324 -16.74 9.56 -18.49
CA PRO A 324 -18.20 9.54 -18.55
C PRO A 324 -18.71 10.24 -19.81
N GLU A 325 -19.84 9.78 -20.34
CA GLU A 325 -20.50 10.35 -21.51
C GLU A 325 -20.73 11.87 -21.35
N PRO A 326 -20.55 12.66 -22.42
CA PRO A 326 -20.80 14.09 -22.38
C PRO A 326 -22.29 14.35 -22.09
N ARG A 327 -22.53 15.13 -21.03
CA ARG A 327 -23.85 15.70 -20.71
C ARG A 327 -24.36 16.50 -21.93
N PRO A 328 -25.63 16.36 -22.35
CA PRO A 328 -26.16 17.16 -23.44
C PRO A 328 -26.09 18.64 -23.08
N THR A 329 -25.52 19.43 -23.99
CA THR A 329 -25.45 20.89 -23.89
C THR A 329 -26.85 21.46 -23.92
N ARG A 330 -27.17 22.33 -22.96
CA ARG A 330 -28.34 23.21 -22.99
C ARG A 330 -28.23 24.09 -24.23
N ASP A 331 -29.01 23.79 -25.26
CA ASP A 331 -29.32 24.76 -26.28
C ASP A 331 -30.11 25.90 -25.66
N LYS A 332 -29.62 27.11 -25.96
CA LYS A 332 -30.31 28.37 -25.73
C LYS A 332 -31.56 28.37 -26.60
N TYR A 333 -32.72 28.36 -25.97
CA TYR A 333 -33.95 28.82 -26.61
C TYR A 333 -34.01 30.34 -26.46
N GLU A 334 -33.91 31.01 -27.61
CA GLU A 334 -34.81 32.13 -27.93
C GLU A 334 -36.26 31.68 -27.90
#